data_AF-A0A6I2M8D0-F1
#
_entry.id   AF-A0A6I2M8D0-F1
#
_cell.length_a   1.000
_cell.length_b   1.000
_cell.length_c   1.000
_cell.angle_alpha   90.00
_cell.angle_beta   90.00
_cell.angle_gamma   90.00
#
_symmetry.space_group_name_H-M   'P 1'
#
loop_
_entity.id
_entity.type
_entity.pdbx_description
1 polymer ?
#
loop_
_entity_poly.entity_id
_entity_poly.type
_entity_poly.pdbx_seq_one_letter_code
_entity_poly.pdbx_strand_id
1 'polypeptide(L)'
;MIQNLKEFLIKEGIPLPPTSEEKPLSNPGNVPYGVRFTDNEIANFLSVKTATYITFCGTALAQTVRNDVAVMFLSFLTAVIQYSVNLKNLMIERSWLKVPPYFQPPGHPQDT
;
A
#
# COMPACT_ATOMS: atom_id res chain seq x y z
N MET A 1 12.71 -0.98 -7.27
CA MET A 1 11.60 -0.04 -7.53
C MET A 1 12.07 1.41 -7.42
N ILE A 2 12.35 1.91 -6.21
CA ILE A 2 12.79 3.31 -6.00
C ILE A 2 14.09 3.63 -6.74
N GLN A 3 15.06 2.72 -6.71
CA GLN A 3 16.34 2.92 -7.40
C GLN A 3 16.15 3.09 -8.92
N ASN A 4 15.39 2.19 -9.55
CA ASN A 4 15.06 2.27 -10.98
C ASN A 4 14.36 3.60 -11.33
N LEU A 5 13.44 4.08 -10.48
CA LEU A 5 12.79 5.36 -10.68
C LEU A 5 13.77 6.53 -10.59
N LYS A 6 14.68 6.53 -9.61
CA LYS A 6 15.71 7.57 -9.47
C LYS A 6 16.61 7.63 -10.71
N GLU A 7 17.07 6.48 -11.19
CA GLU A 7 17.90 6.37 -12.40
C GLU A 7 17.15 6.88 -13.63
N PHE A 8 15.87 6.52 -13.77
CA PHE A 8 15.01 7.02 -14.83
C PHE A 8 14.89 8.55 -14.79
N LEU A 9 14.57 9.14 -13.64
CA LEU A 9 14.41 10.58 -13.50
C LEU A 9 15.71 11.33 -13.81
N ILE A 10 16.86 10.86 -13.31
CA ILE A 10 18.18 11.45 -13.60
C ILE A 10 18.48 11.40 -15.10
N LYS A 11 18.21 10.26 -15.75
CA LYS A 11 18.42 10.09 -17.20
C LYS A 11 17.56 11.05 -18.03
N GLU A 12 16.33 11.34 -17.57
CA GLU A 12 15.42 12.31 -18.20
C GLU A 12 15.74 13.76 -17.81
N GLY A 13 16.78 14.01 -17.02
CA GLY A 13 17.18 15.36 -16.58
C GLY A 13 16.27 15.96 -15.51
N ILE A 14 15.46 15.14 -14.83
CA ILE A 14 14.54 15.57 -13.79
C ILE A 14 15.27 15.51 -12.43
N PRO A 15 15.39 16.64 -11.70
CA PRO A 15 16.03 16.64 -10.40
C PRO A 15 15.22 15.81 -9.39
N LEU A 16 15.93 15.11 -8.51
CA LEU A 16 15.29 14.34 -7.45
C LEU A 16 14.74 15.27 -6.36
N PRO A 17 13.54 15.01 -5.84
CA PRO A 17 13.01 15.78 -4.71
C PRO A 17 13.85 15.53 -3.45
N PRO A 18 13.85 16.49 -2.50
CA PRO A 18 14.51 16.27 -1.21
C PRO A 18 13.88 15.07 -0.49
N THR A 19 14.71 14.17 0.01
CA THR A 19 14.25 13.02 0.81
C THR A 19 14.31 13.33 2.28
N SER A 20 13.38 12.79 3.06
CA SER A 20 13.46 12.85 4.53
C SER A 20 14.75 12.19 5.02
N GLU A 21 15.28 12.69 6.13
CA GLU A 21 16.43 12.11 6.82
C GLU A 21 16.10 10.71 7.35
N GLU A 22 17.15 9.90 7.55
CA GLU A 22 16.98 8.60 8.18
C GLU A 22 16.46 8.75 9.61
N LYS A 23 15.48 7.92 9.96
CA LYS A 23 14.93 7.92 11.31
C LYS A 23 15.96 7.33 12.28
N PRO A 24 16.14 7.91 13.48
CA PRO A 24 17.02 7.33 14.48
C PRO A 24 16.51 5.96 14.93
N LEU A 25 17.43 5.12 15.40
CA LEU A 25 17.09 3.84 16.01
C LEU A 25 16.19 4.08 17.22
N SER A 26 15.02 3.45 17.23
CA SER A 26 14.04 3.57 18.32
C SER A 26 13.57 2.20 18.78
N ASN A 27 13.39 2.05 20.09
CA ASN A 27 12.79 0.85 20.68
C ASN A 27 11.28 1.08 20.82
N PRO A 28 10.42 0.27 20.17
CA PRO A 28 8.96 0.39 20.29
C PRO A 28 8.44 0.30 21.73
N GLY A 29 9.16 -0.40 22.62
CA GLY A 29 8.82 -0.51 24.04
C GLY A 29 8.95 0.79 24.83
N ASN A 30 9.78 1.73 24.36
CA ASN A 30 9.98 3.02 25.01
C ASN A 30 8.97 4.08 24.57
N VAL A 31 8.11 3.77 23.58
CA VAL A 31 7.09 4.70 23.09
C VAL A 31 5.89 4.70 24.06
N PRO A 32 5.50 5.85 24.63
CA PRO A 32 4.36 5.93 25.54
C PRO A 32 3.06 5.44 24.89
N TYR A 33 2.22 4.72 25.66
CA TYR A 33 1.00 4.08 25.13
C TYR A 33 0.03 5.03 24.43
N GLY A 34 -0.09 6.28 24.87
CA GLY A 34 -1.00 7.26 24.26
C GLY A 34 -0.59 7.75 22.86
N VAL A 35 0.66 7.47 22.45
CA VAL A 35 1.18 7.85 21.12
C VAL A 35 1.70 6.65 20.33
N ARG A 36 1.64 5.45 20.91
CA ARG A 36 2.10 4.22 20.29
C ARG A 36 0.96 3.61 19.47
N PHE A 37 1.17 3.50 18.17
CA PHE A 37 0.28 2.72 17.32
C PHE A 37 0.40 1.23 17.63
N THR A 38 -0.76 0.57 17.69
CA THR A 38 -0.88 -0.89 17.79
C THR A 38 -0.62 -1.55 16.44
N ASP A 39 -0.26 -2.84 16.45
CA ASP A 39 0.00 -3.59 15.22
C ASP A 39 -1.22 -3.61 14.29
N ASN A 40 -2.44 -3.66 14.85
CA ASN A 40 -3.69 -3.59 14.09
C ASN A 40 -3.86 -2.22 13.40
N GLU A 41 -3.60 -1.11 14.12
CA GLU A 41 -3.65 0.22 13.52
C GLU A 41 -2.61 0.38 12.41
N ILE A 42 -1.37 -0.08 12.65
CA ILE A 42 -0.30 -0.06 11.65
C ILE A 42 -0.69 -0.88 10.41
N ALA A 43 -1.25 -2.08 10.59
CA ALA A 43 -1.71 -2.92 9.49
C ALA A 43 -2.83 -2.24 8.68
N ASN A 44 -3.77 -1.56 9.34
CA ASN A 44 -4.81 -0.79 8.66
C ASN A 44 -4.23 0.40 7.89
N PHE A 45 -3.31 1.17 8.48
CA PHE A 45 -2.63 2.27 7.78
C PHE A 45 -1.91 1.77 6.53
N LEU A 46 -1.25 0.62 6.64
CA LEU A 46 -0.54 -0.01 5.54
C LEU A 46 -1.49 -0.50 4.44
N SER A 47 -2.64 -1.06 4.82
CA SER A 47 -3.69 -1.49 3.89
C SER A 47 -4.23 -0.30 3.08
N VAL A 48 -4.57 0.81 3.76
CA VAL A 48 -5.03 2.04 3.11
C VAL A 48 -3.96 2.63 2.18
N LYS A 49 -2.70 2.67 2.62
CA LYS A 49 -1.59 3.13 1.77
C LYS A 49 -1.43 2.24 0.54
N THR A 50 -1.45 0.92 0.72
CA THR A 50 -1.33 -0.05 -0.38
C THR A 50 -2.45 0.14 -1.41
N ALA A 51 -3.71 0.29 -0.96
CA ALA A 51 -4.82 0.59 -1.85
C ALA A 51 -4.61 1.91 -2.63
N THR A 52 -4.15 2.96 -1.94
CA THR A 52 -3.83 4.25 -2.56
C THR A 52 -2.74 4.11 -3.64
N TYR A 53 -1.68 3.33 -3.36
CA TYR A 53 -0.62 3.06 -4.33
C TYR A 53 -1.13 2.30 -5.55
N ILE A 54 -2.00 1.31 -5.37
CA ILE A 54 -2.63 0.56 -6.48
C ILE A 54 -3.44 1.51 -7.36
N THR A 55 -4.29 2.34 -6.77
CA THR A 55 -5.07 3.35 -7.51
C THR A 55 -4.16 4.30 -8.25
N PHE A 56 -3.13 4.83 -7.60
CA PHE A 56 -2.17 5.75 -8.22
C PHE A 56 -1.47 5.13 -9.45
N CYS A 57 -0.98 3.89 -9.32
CA CYS A 57 -0.36 3.20 -10.45
C CYS A 57 -1.37 2.93 -11.58
N GLY A 58 -2.61 2.57 -11.25
CA GLY A 58 -3.68 2.40 -12.23
C GLY A 58 -3.98 3.69 -13.00
N THR A 59 -4.09 4.82 -12.30
CA THR A 59 -4.26 6.15 -12.93
C THR A 59 -3.06 6.53 -13.79
N ALA A 60 -1.84 6.33 -13.28
CA ALA A 60 -0.60 6.63 -14.03
C ALA A 60 -0.50 5.81 -15.32
N LEU A 61 -0.86 4.52 -15.28
CA LEU A 61 -0.92 3.66 -16.46
C LEU A 61 -1.94 4.17 -17.49
N ALA A 62 -3.12 4.60 -17.04
CA ALA A 62 -4.15 5.13 -17.93
C ALA A 62 -3.77 6.46 -18.60
N GLN A 63 -2.91 7.26 -17.95
CA GLN A 63 -2.49 8.58 -18.44
C GLN A 63 -1.19 8.55 -19.26
N THR A 64 -0.39 7.48 -19.13
CA THR A 64 0.93 7.42 -19.75
C THR A 64 0.83 7.12 -21.25
N VAL A 65 1.47 7.97 -22.06
CA VAL A 65 1.60 7.77 -23.52
C VAL A 65 2.87 6.99 -23.88
N ARG A 66 3.89 7.06 -23.02
CA ARG A 66 5.21 6.43 -23.21
C ARG A 66 5.21 4.97 -22.78
N ASN A 67 5.47 4.04 -23.70
CA ASN A 67 5.45 2.60 -23.42
C ASN A 67 6.48 2.16 -22.36
N ASP A 68 7.67 2.75 -22.35
CA ASP A 68 8.70 2.46 -21.34
C ASP A 68 8.24 2.82 -19.92
N VAL A 69 7.60 3.99 -19.79
CA VAL A 69 7.02 4.45 -18.52
C VAL A 69 5.83 3.59 -18.12
N ALA A 70 4.99 3.16 -19.08
CA ALA A 70 3.87 2.28 -18.82
C ALA A 70 4.34 0.92 -18.27
N VAL A 71 5.36 0.32 -18.90
CA VAL A 71 5.96 -0.94 -18.41
C VAL A 71 6.56 -0.76 -17.01
N MET A 72 7.19 0.38 -16.74
CA MET A 72 7.71 0.70 -15.40
C MET A 72 6.59 0.75 -14.35
N PHE A 73 5.50 1.49 -14.58
CA PHE A 73 4.36 1.52 -13.64
C PHE A 73 3.62 0.19 -13.51
N LEU A 74 3.57 -0.62 -14.57
CA LEU A 74 3.00 -1.96 -14.51
C LEU A 74 3.83 -2.88 -13.59
N SER A 75 5.17 -2.77 -13.65
CA SER A 75 6.05 -3.50 -12.73
C SER A 75 5.82 -3.07 -11.27
N PHE A 76 5.57 -1.78 -11.04
CA PHE A 76 5.30 -1.25 -9.70
C PHE A 76 3.96 -1.75 -9.17
N LEU A 77 2.92 -1.68 -10.00
CA LEU A 77 1.59 -2.18 -9.68
C LEU A 77 1.63 -3.67 -9.31
N THR A 78 2.35 -4.49 -10.09
CA THR A 78 2.46 -5.93 -9.86
C THR A 78 3.10 -6.22 -8.49
N ALA A 79 4.20 -5.54 -8.18
CA ALA A 79 4.88 -5.71 -6.89
C ALA A 79 4.00 -5.27 -5.70
N VAL A 80 3.26 -4.17 -5.84
CA VAL A 80 2.33 -3.69 -4.79
C VAL A 80 1.15 -4.64 -4.63
N ILE A 81 0.63 -5.24 -5.71
CA ILE A 81 -0.42 -6.25 -5.63
C ILE A 81 0.06 -7.49 -4.87
N GLN A 82 1.26 -8.01 -5.20
CA GLN A 82 1.85 -9.15 -4.47
C GLN A 82 1.99 -8.85 -2.98
N TYR A 83 2.47 -7.65 -2.65
CA TYR A 83 2.52 -7.17 -1.27
C TYR A 83 1.14 -7.14 -0.60
N SER A 84 0.13 -6.64 -1.31
CA SER A 84 -1.24 -6.53 -0.78
C SER A 84 -1.86 -7.89 -0.44
N VAL A 85 -1.53 -8.94 -1.20
CA VAL A 85 -2.01 -10.31 -0.94
C VAL A 85 -1.42 -10.82 0.38
N ASN A 86 -0.10 -10.69 0.56
CA ASN A 86 0.58 -11.11 1.78
C ASN A 86 0.06 -10.34 3.01
N LEU A 87 -0.15 -9.03 2.88
CA LEU A 87 -0.71 -8.20 3.95
C LEU A 87 -2.12 -8.65 4.33
N LYS A 88 -3.00 -8.88 3.35
CA LYS A 88 -4.38 -9.34 3.61
C LYS A 88 -4.40 -10.69 4.32
N ASN A 89 -3.57 -11.64 3.90
CA ASN A 89 -3.46 -12.95 4.55
C ASN A 89 -3.04 -12.81 6.01
N LEU A 90 -2.00 -12.00 6.29
CA LEU A 90 -1.56 -11.71 7.65
C LEU A 90 -2.68 -11.07 8.50
N MET A 91 -3.42 -10.11 7.93
CA MET A 91 -4.53 -9.47 8.63
C MET A 91 -5.67 -10.43 8.95
N ILE A 92 -5.93 -11.42 8.09
CA ILE A 92 -6.92 -12.48 8.34
C ILE A 92 -6.43 -13.39 9.47
N GLU A 93 -5.20 -13.92 9.37
CA GLU A 93 -4.60 -14.79 10.38
C GLU A 93 -4.58 -14.17 11.78
N ARG A 94 -4.36 -12.85 11.85
CA ARG A 94 -4.33 -12.09 13.10
C ARG A 94 -5.68 -11.52 13.53
N SER A 95 -6.76 -11.78 12.79
CA SER A 95 -8.09 -11.20 13.02
C SER A 95 -8.10 -9.66 13.09
N TRP A 96 -7.20 -9.02 12.34
CA TRP A 96 -7.11 -7.56 12.20
C TRP A 96 -8.01 -7.03 11.08
N LEU A 97 -8.33 -7.88 10.09
CA LEU A 97 -9.21 -7.50 9.00
C LEU A 97 -10.65 -7.35 9.50
N LYS A 98 -11.20 -6.12 9.42
CA LYS A 98 -12.62 -5.90 9.69
C LYS A 98 -13.44 -6.39 8.50
N VAL A 99 -14.19 -7.46 8.72
CA VAL A 99 -15.09 -8.04 7.72
C VAL A 99 -16.33 -7.15 7.60
N PRO A 100 -16.69 -6.65 6.41
CA PRO A 100 -17.92 -5.90 6.21
C PRO A 100 -19.14 -6.82 6.36
N PRO A 101 -20.36 -6.28 6.53
CA PRO A 101 -21.57 -7.08 6.53
C PRO A 101 -21.65 -7.95 5.28
N TYR A 102 -22.05 -9.21 5.46
CA TYR A 102 -22.26 -10.12 4.34
C TYR A 102 -23.40 -9.63 3.46
N PHE A 103 -23.20 -9.71 2.15
CA PHE A 103 -24.26 -9.42 1.19
C PHE A 103 -25.41 -10.40 1.39
N GLN A 104 -26.61 -9.86 1.64
CA GLN A 104 -27.84 -10.63 1.76
C GLN A 104 -28.64 -10.48 0.46
N PRO A 105 -28.78 -11.54 -0.37
CA PRO A 105 -29.58 -11.45 -1.57
C PRO A 105 -31.07 -11.26 -1.24
N PRO A 106 -31.85 -10.59 -2.10
CA PRO A 106 -33.30 -10.51 -1.92
C PRO A 106 -33.91 -11.92 -1.82
N GLY A 107 -34.71 -12.17 -0.79
CA GLY A 107 -35.35 -13.47 -0.55
C GLY A 107 -34.52 -14.47 0.28
N HIS A 108 -33.40 -14.05 0.88
CA HIS A 108 -32.70 -14.89 1.85
C HIS A 108 -33.64 -15.22 3.04
N PRO A 109 -33.73 -16.50 3.48
CA PRO A 109 -34.50 -16.85 4.66
C PRO A 109 -33.98 -16.02 5.83
N GLN A 110 -34.86 -15.28 6.51
CA GLN A 110 -34.50 -14.69 7.79
C GLN A 110 -34.59 -15.83 8.80
N ASP A 111 -33.44 -16.23 9.35
CA ASP A 111 -33.41 -17.17 10.47
C ASP A 111 -34.31 -16.60 11.59
N THR A 112 -35.42 -17.29 11.84
CA THR A 112 -36.39 -16.99 12.90
C THR A 112 -36.07 -17.80 14.14
#